data_AF-A0A235BSN5-F1
#
_entry.id   AF-A0A235BSN5-F1
#
_cell.length_a   1.000
_cell.length_b   1.000
_cell.length_c   1.000
_cell.angle_alpha   90.00
_cell.angle_beta   90.00
_cell.angle_gamma   90.00
#
_symmetry.space_group_name_H-M   'P 1'
#
loop_
_entity.id
_entity.type
_entity.pdbx_description
1 polymer ?
#
loop_
_entity_poly.entity_id
_entity_poly.type
_entity_poly.pdbx_seq_one_letter_code
_entity_poly.pdbx_strand_id
1 'polypeptide(L)'
;FGILILSSTFEGLDQRLIEAAEVCGASRWRTFFHVILPLVMPGILAAIIFTFTTSYNEFTLTIMTYGPHTVTLPVKTYLVIGDGYWEVASAISSILLIPSLIVLIVILRSLKPEKIVGGFKGI
;
A
#
# COMPACT_ATOMS: atom_id res chain seq x y z
N PHE A 1 -5.93 -2.54 -8.02
CA PHE A 1 -5.79 -1.46 -7.02
C PHE A 1 -4.56 -0.59 -7.23
N GLY A 2 -3.34 -1.16 -7.27
CA GLY A 2 -2.10 -0.36 -7.45
C GLY A 2 -2.11 0.61 -8.63
N ILE A 3 -2.58 0.19 -9.81
CA ILE A 3 -2.66 1.04 -11.00
C ILE A 3 -3.56 2.26 -10.75
N LEU A 4 -4.73 2.10 -10.14
CA LEU A 4 -5.69 3.19 -9.90
C LEU A 4 -5.09 4.26 -8.97
N ILE A 5 -4.42 3.82 -7.90
CA ILE A 5 -3.77 4.73 -6.93
C ILE A 5 -2.62 5.50 -7.60
N LEU A 6 -1.82 4.80 -8.40
CA LEU A 6 -0.71 5.44 -9.13
C LEU A 6 -1.23 6.41 -10.18
N SER A 7 -2.21 6.03 -11.00
CA SER A 7 -2.84 6.93 -12.00
C SER A 7 -3.35 8.22 -11.35
N SER A 8 -4.10 8.11 -10.24
CA SER A 8 -4.55 9.26 -9.46
C SER A 8 -3.38 10.13 -8.95
N THR A 9 -2.29 9.51 -8.51
CA THR A 9 -1.11 10.24 -8.02
C THR A 9 -0.42 11.00 -9.16
N PHE A 10 -0.33 10.39 -10.34
CA PHE A 10 0.27 11.01 -11.53
C PHE A 10 -0.62 12.10 -12.13
N GLU A 11 -1.95 11.94 -12.09
CA GLU A 11 -2.90 12.99 -12.52
C GLU A 11 -2.85 14.23 -11.61
N GLY A 12 -2.49 14.06 -10.34
CA GLY A 12 -2.33 15.16 -9.39
C GLY A 12 -1.01 15.92 -9.49
N LEU A 13 -0.08 15.52 -10.37
CA LEU A 13 1.19 16.23 -10.57
C LEU A 13 0.97 17.55 -11.32
N ASP A 14 1.47 18.66 -10.76
CA ASP A 14 1.52 19.92 -11.47
C ASP A 14 2.63 19.88 -12.54
N GLN A 15 2.21 19.94 -13.80
CA GLN A 15 3.12 19.95 -14.95
C GLN A 15 4.09 21.13 -14.94
N ARG A 16 3.73 22.24 -14.28
CA ARG A 16 4.60 23.43 -14.14
C ARG A 16 5.89 23.11 -13.39
N LEU A 17 5.88 22.16 -12.46
CA LEU A 17 7.10 21.74 -11.73
C LEU A 17 8.09 21.03 -12.64
N ILE A 18 7.59 20.29 -13.64
CA ILE A 18 8.42 19.60 -14.63
C ILE A 18 9.02 20.62 -15.60
N GLU A 19 8.19 21.55 -16.11
CA GLU A 19 8.62 22.62 -17.00
C GLU A 19 9.66 23.53 -16.33
N ALA A 20 9.47 23.88 -15.06
CA ALA A 20 10.44 24.66 -14.29
C ALA A 20 11.81 23.96 -14.16
N ALA A 21 11.81 22.64 -13.94
CA ALA A 21 13.05 21.86 -13.88
C ALA A 21 13.79 21.86 -15.23
N GLU A 22 13.05 21.78 -16.34
CA GLU A 22 13.63 21.87 -17.69
C GLU A 22 14.20 23.26 -17.97
N VAL A 23 13.51 24.35 -17.59
CA VAL A 23 14.00 25.73 -17.71
C VAL A 23 15.27 25.94 -16.87
N CYS A 24 15.38 25.30 -15.71
CA CYS A 24 16.59 25.31 -14.88
C CYS A 24 17.75 24.45 -15.46
N GLY A 25 17.59 23.87 -16.65
CA GLY A 25 18.62 23.08 -17.33
C GLY A 25 18.78 21.66 -16.78
N ALA A 26 17.80 21.13 -16.05
CA ALA A 26 17.84 19.74 -15.61
C ALA A 26 17.60 18.80 -16.81
N SER A 27 18.41 17.74 -16.90
CA SER A 27 18.17 16.65 -17.86
C SER A 27 16.96 15.81 -17.43
N ARG A 28 16.28 15.16 -18.37
CA ARG A 28 15.08 14.32 -18.09
C ARG A 28 15.28 13.32 -16.96
N TRP A 29 16.45 12.69 -16.89
CA TRP A 29 16.81 11.78 -15.80
C TRP A 29 16.92 12.48 -14.45
N ARG A 30 17.52 13.67 -14.41
CA ARG A 30 17.62 14.47 -13.19
C ARG A 30 16.22 14.92 -12.75
N THR A 31 15.38 15.40 -13.67
CA THR A 31 13.98 15.77 -13.40
C THR A 31 13.17 14.60 -12.84
N PHE A 32 13.32 13.40 -13.41
CA PHE A 32 12.63 12.22 -12.89
C PHE A 32 13.02 11.91 -11.44
N PHE A 33 14.31 11.77 -11.14
CA PHE A 33 14.75 11.34 -9.81
C PHE A 33 14.66 12.44 -8.73
N HIS A 34 14.79 13.72 -9.10
CA HIS A 34 14.84 14.82 -8.12
C HIS A 34 13.54 15.60 -8.01
N VAL A 35 12.64 15.50 -8.99
CA VAL A 35 11.35 16.23 -9.00
C VAL A 35 10.21 15.24 -8.96
N ILE A 36 10.04 14.42 -10.01
CA ILE A 36 8.87 13.55 -10.17
C ILE A 36 8.82 12.50 -9.07
N LEU A 37 9.89 11.72 -8.89
CA LEU A 37 9.95 10.60 -7.95
C LEU A 37 9.63 11.02 -6.51
N PRO A 38 10.25 12.06 -5.91
CA PRO A 38 9.90 12.48 -4.54
C PRO A 38 8.48 13.03 -4.42
N LEU A 39 7.93 13.65 -5.47
CA LEU A 39 6.54 14.12 -5.50
C LEU A 39 5.54 12.95 -5.51
N VAL A 40 5.80 11.90 -6.30
CA VAL A 40 4.90 10.72 -6.38
C VAL A 40 5.18 9.66 -5.32
N MET A 41 6.32 9.72 -4.64
CA MET A 41 6.72 8.80 -3.57
C MET A 41 5.63 8.53 -2.52
N PRO A 42 4.92 9.53 -1.96
CA PRO A 42 3.82 9.27 -1.03
C PRO A 42 2.70 8.43 -1.65
N GLY A 43 2.37 8.64 -2.92
CA GLY A 43 1.35 7.85 -3.63
C GLY A 43 1.82 6.44 -3.97
N ILE A 44 3.10 6.26 -4.32
CA ILE A 44 3.72 4.94 -4.51
C ILE A 44 3.66 4.13 -3.21
N LEU A 45 4.03 4.75 -2.08
CA LEU A 45 3.97 4.09 -0.77
C LEU A 45 2.54 3.68 -0.42
N ALA A 46 1.55 4.53 -0.68
CA ALA A 46 0.15 4.19 -0.51
C ALA A 46 -0.26 2.99 -1.40
N ALA A 47 0.11 3.00 -2.68
CA ALA A 47 -0.20 1.91 -3.61
C ALA A 47 0.43 0.57 -3.18
N ILE A 48 1.67 0.58 -2.69
CA ILE A 48 2.36 -0.59 -2.15
C ILE A 48 1.61 -1.12 -0.93
N ILE A 49 1.28 -0.26 0.03
CA ILE A 49 0.58 -0.64 1.25
C ILE A 49 -0.77 -1.28 0.92
N PHE A 50 -1.60 -0.63 0.12
CA PHE A 50 -2.92 -1.16 -0.25
C PHE A 50 -2.80 -2.49 -1.01
N THR A 51 -1.89 -2.57 -1.98
CA THR A 51 -1.70 -3.80 -2.78
C THR A 51 -1.20 -4.95 -1.91
N PHE A 52 -0.25 -4.68 -1.01
CA PHE A 52 0.24 -5.67 -0.05
C PHE A 52 -0.87 -6.16 0.87
N THR A 53 -1.63 -5.24 1.47
CA THR A 53 -2.75 -5.59 2.37
C THR A 53 -3.80 -6.43 1.66
N THR A 54 -4.18 -6.08 0.42
CA THR A 54 -5.13 -6.89 -0.35
C THR A 54 -4.56 -8.27 -0.66
N SER A 55 -3.31 -8.36 -1.13
CA SER A 55 -2.69 -9.64 -1.46
C SER A 55 -2.48 -10.54 -0.24
N TYR A 56 -2.17 -9.95 0.92
CA TYR A 56 -1.92 -10.67 2.16
C TYR A 56 -3.21 -11.22 2.80
N ASN A 57 -4.32 -10.48 2.68
CA ASN A 57 -5.62 -10.90 3.20
C ASN A 57 -6.37 -11.83 2.23
N GLU A 58 -5.74 -12.24 1.13
CA GLU A 58 -6.36 -13.12 0.16
C GLU A 58 -6.45 -14.54 0.70
N PHE A 59 -7.65 -14.96 1.09
CA PHE A 59 -7.92 -16.32 1.53
C PHE A 59 -8.46 -17.19 0.38
N THR A 60 -9.42 -16.67 -0.37
CA THR A 60 -10.19 -17.42 -1.38
C THR A 60 -9.30 -18.07 -2.43
N LEU A 61 -8.37 -17.31 -3.02
CA LEU A 61 -7.47 -17.88 -4.02
C LEU A 61 -6.48 -18.86 -3.40
N THR A 62 -6.02 -18.59 -2.17
CA THR A 62 -5.02 -19.42 -1.51
C THR A 62 -5.57 -20.77 -1.09
N ILE A 63 -6.82 -20.87 -0.65
CA ILE A 63 -7.43 -22.16 -0.30
C ILE A 63 -7.72 -23.03 -1.54
N MET A 64 -7.89 -22.44 -2.71
CA MET A 64 -8.04 -23.20 -3.96
C MET A 64 -6.70 -23.65 -4.55
N THR A 65 -5.59 -23.00 -4.17
CA THR A 65 -4.28 -23.18 -4.81
C THR A 65 -3.20 -23.68 -3.85
N TYR A 66 -3.50 -23.89 -2.57
CA TYR A 66 -2.50 -24.40 -1.63
C TYR A 66 -2.12 -25.85 -1.95
N GLY A 67 -0.87 -26.18 -1.69
CA GLY A 67 -0.31 -27.52 -1.77
C GLY A 67 0.43 -27.88 -0.48
N PRO A 68 1.10 -29.05 -0.44
CA PRO A 68 1.74 -29.57 0.76
C PRO A 68 2.79 -28.64 1.38
N HIS A 69 3.41 -27.78 0.56
CA HIS A 69 4.48 -26.88 0.97
C HIS A 69 4.13 -25.39 0.81
N THR A 70 2.90 -25.06 0.40
CA THR A 70 2.46 -23.68 0.11
C THR A 70 1.27 -23.26 0.98
N VAL A 71 1.20 -23.82 2.20
CA VAL A 71 0.15 -23.48 3.17
C VAL A 71 0.38 -22.07 3.71
N THR A 72 -0.51 -21.14 3.36
CA THR A 72 -0.50 -19.77 3.90
C THR A 72 -1.08 -19.75 5.32
N LEU A 73 -0.77 -18.71 6.10
CA LEU A 73 -1.31 -18.58 7.46
C LEU A 73 -2.85 -18.61 7.50
N PRO A 74 -3.59 -17.89 6.62
CA PRO A 74 -5.05 -17.96 6.58
C PRO A 74 -5.59 -19.37 6.30
N VAL A 75 -4.96 -20.11 5.37
CA VAL A 75 -5.32 -21.51 5.08
C VAL A 75 -5.05 -22.38 6.29
N LYS A 76 -3.91 -22.20 6.96
CA LYS A 76 -3.59 -22.95 8.18
C LYS A 76 -4.62 -22.71 9.28
N THR A 77 -5.05 -21.47 9.48
CA THR A 77 -6.13 -21.14 10.43
C THR A 77 -7.41 -21.92 10.12
N TYR A 78 -7.79 -22.01 8.84
CA TYR A 78 -8.96 -22.78 8.42
C TYR A 78 -8.81 -24.28 8.69
N LEU A 79 -7.64 -24.86 8.40
CA LEU A 79 -7.37 -26.28 8.63
C LEU A 79 -7.45 -26.65 10.12
N VAL A 80 -6.80 -25.87 11.00
CA VAL A 80 -6.80 -26.16 12.44
C VAL A 80 -8.18 -25.98 13.08
N ILE A 81 -9.05 -25.15 12.51
CA ILE A 81 -10.47 -25.06 12.90
C ILE A 81 -11.20 -26.36 12.54
N GLY A 82 -10.97 -26.88 11.33
CA GLY A 82 -11.54 -28.16 10.89
C GLY A 82 -11.11 -29.34 11.77
N ASP A 83 -9.88 -29.31 12.27
CA ASP A 83 -9.34 -30.31 13.19
C ASP A 83 -9.82 -30.13 14.66
N GLY A 84 -10.57 -29.06 14.96
CA GLY A 84 -11.11 -28.78 16.31
C GLY A 84 -10.17 -28.01 17.25
N TYR A 85 -9.01 -27.55 16.77
CA TYR A 85 -8.03 -26.76 17.55
C TYR A 85 -8.34 -25.25 17.53
N TRP A 86 -9.47 -24.86 18.14
CA TRP A 86 -9.93 -23.46 18.22
C TRP A 86 -8.95 -22.51 18.93
N GLU A 87 -8.19 -23.04 19.89
CA GLU A 87 -7.18 -22.30 20.64
C GLU A 87 -6.03 -21.85 19.71
N VAL A 88 -5.56 -22.77 18.87
CA VAL A 88 -4.48 -22.52 17.90
C VAL A 88 -4.97 -21.57 16.80
N ALA A 89 -6.20 -21.75 16.32
CA ALA A 89 -6.81 -20.85 15.35
C ALA A 89 -6.87 -19.40 15.84
N SER A 90 -7.26 -19.21 17.10
CA SER A 90 -7.35 -17.90 17.73
C SER A 90 -5.97 -17.24 17.85
N ALA A 91 -4.95 -17.99 18.26
CA ALA A 91 -3.58 -17.50 18.34
C ALA A 91 -3.04 -17.05 16.97
N ILE A 92 -3.24 -17.84 15.91
CA ILE A 92 -2.81 -17.47 14.55
C ILE A 92 -3.57 -16.22 14.08
N SER A 93 -4.86 -16.12 14.35
CA SER A 93 -5.68 -14.95 13.99
C SER A 93 -5.21 -13.67 14.68
N SER A 94 -4.81 -13.73 15.95
CA SER A 94 -4.21 -12.59 16.65
C SER A 94 -2.89 -12.14 16.01
N ILE A 95 -2.07 -13.08 15.52
CA ILE A 95 -0.83 -12.75 14.80
C ILE A 95 -1.15 -12.12 13.44
N LEU A 96 -2.13 -12.64 12.71
CA LEU A 96 -2.56 -12.11 11.41
C LEU A 96 -3.07 -10.65 11.51
N LEU A 97 -3.60 -10.22 12.66
CA LEU A 97 -4.03 -8.85 12.90
C LEU A 97 -2.87 -7.84 12.99
N ILE A 98 -1.69 -8.26 13.43
CA ILE A 98 -0.53 -7.37 13.63
C ILE A 98 -0.19 -6.54 12.38
N PRO A 99 0.07 -7.15 11.20
CA PRO A 99 0.39 -6.38 9.99
C PRO A 99 -0.76 -5.47 9.54
N SER A 100 -2.02 -5.90 9.69
CA SER A 100 -3.18 -5.07 9.37
C SER A 100 -3.27 -3.83 10.26
N LEU A 101 -2.99 -3.97 11.56
CA LEU A 101 -2.92 -2.84 12.50
C LEU A 101 -1.75 -1.90 12.18
N ILE A 102 -0.59 -2.44 11.83
CA ILE A 102 0.57 -1.64 11.43
C ILE A 102 0.23 -0.78 10.21
N VAL A 103 -0.37 -1.38 9.19
CA VAL A 103 -0.83 -0.66 7.98
C VAL A 103 -1.82 0.44 8.34
N LEU A 104 -2.82 0.14 9.17
CA LEU A 104 -3.80 1.11 9.61
C LEU A 104 -3.13 2.31 10.32
N ILE A 105 -2.19 2.06 11.22
CA ILE A 105 -1.45 3.11 11.94
C ILE A 105 -0.61 3.96 10.97
N VAL A 106 0.04 3.34 9.98
CA VAL A 106 0.82 4.05 8.96
C VAL A 106 -0.08 4.96 8.12
N ILE A 107 -1.24 4.46 7.69
CA ILE A 107 -2.22 5.25 6.93
C ILE A 107 -2.73 6.42 7.79
N LEU A 108 -3.15 6.18 9.03
CA LEU A 108 -3.64 7.24 9.93
C LEU A 108 -2.58 8.30 10.23
N ARG A 109 -1.31 7.91 10.37
CA ARG A 109 -0.20 8.87 10.52
C ARG A 109 0.02 9.70 9.26
N SER A 110 -0.22 9.13 8.08
CA SER A 110 -0.06 9.79 6.79
C SER A 110 -1.23 10.74 6.48
N LEU A 111 -2.41 10.46 7.03
CA LEU A 111 -3.64 11.26 6.89
C LEU A 111 -3.79 12.40 7.89
N LYS A 112 -2.76 12.72 8.69
CA LYS A 112 -2.82 13.86 9.63
C LYS A 112 -3.30 15.14 8.91
N PRO A 113 -4.30 15.85 9.45
CA PRO A 113 -5.10 16.88 8.75
C PRO A 113 -4.32 18.12 8.28
N GLU A 114 -3.05 18.28 8.70
CA GLU A 114 -2.18 19.38 8.30
C GLU A 114 -1.92 19.45 6.79
N LYS A 115 -1.99 18.32 6.08
CA LYS A 115 -1.80 18.27 4.61
C LYS A 115 -3.07 18.48 3.78
N ILE A 116 -4.26 18.40 4.40
CA ILE A 116 -5.55 18.57 3.69
C ILE A 116 -5.92 20.06 3.62
N VAL A 117 -5.50 20.87 4.59
CA VAL A 117 -5.74 22.33 4.59
C VAL A 117 -4.76 23.10 3.70
N GLY A 118 -3.59 22.52 3.38
CA GLY A 118 -2.61 23.14 2.46
C GLY A 118 -2.95 23.00 0.98
N GLY A 119 -3.75 22.00 0.60
CA GLY A 119 -4.13 21.72 -0.80
C GLY A 119 -5.26 22.60 -1.36
N PHE A 120 -5.95 23.34 -0.50
CA PHE A 120 -7.05 24.24 -0.89
C PHE A 120 -6.70 25.74 -0.78
N LYS A 121 -5.47 26.09 -0.37
CA LYS A 121 -5.05 27.50 -0.21
C LYS A 121 -4.31 28.05 -1.45
N GLY A 122 -4.77 27.67 -2.64
CA GLY A 122 -4.17 28.06 -3.91
C GLY A 122 -5.11 28.02 -5.11
N ILE A 123 -6.43 28.01 -4.89
CA ILE A 123 -7.41 28.52 -5.86
C ILE A 123 -7.75 29.94 -5.42
#